data_AF-A0A3S3U4S3-F1
#
_entry.id   AF-A0A3S3U4S3-F1
#
_cell.length_a   1.000
_cell.length_b   1.000
_cell.length_c   1.000
_cell.angle_alpha   90.00
_cell.angle_beta   90.00
_cell.angle_gamma   90.00
#
_symmetry.space_group_name_H-M   'P 1'
#
loop_
_entity.id
_entity.type
_entity.pdbx_description
1 polymer ?
#
loop_
_entity_poly.entity_id
_entity_poly.type
_entity_poly.pdbx_seq_one_letter_code
_entity_poly.pdbx_strand_id
1 'polypeptide(L)'
;MIIDEFQDMQTSIYNMPKELMDAKDRSEGYGAIRLANTFDRQSQSRKAPMLVSGSAVTMVFRTVMGGPLGGRFGFKYMKPLSAPDGAALLHTALRYYTPDKTITPELALYASTQAGGHPYYLYCLAISDCESKNFGSEQAIDRVIRYEIENGKIYGFWRTHFDNNREQINQDDDSELGKKIIYYFTSYNNQPVDTKAIAEKLGVPKKAVAAKIEKLYAADLVYRSAEKFYSFNDICLMRFIKFVYEQDLEGVDAIDLSQQGMINTMKGKFLEMVVEVSMLKFNHEQLPGSWFGKTDEMEVPLFQYVRTQTVKASTSPAYQIDVLGREQKENRIWLCECKYTQKPMGLAQVQKLDAAAQVFRQETEEDGRPLPDIQLWLISTGGFTTELLAYIASREDILFSDYEGINNIFKAFGSNYSIPMFSSNKKSATKEMPPNV
;
A
#
# COMPACT_ATOMS: atom_id res chain seq x y z
N MET A 1 -31.26 5.74 15.87
CA MET A 1 -31.33 4.27 15.86
C MET A 1 -30.12 3.77 15.08
N ILE A 2 -29.33 2.87 15.66
CA ILE A 2 -28.15 2.28 15.01
C ILE A 2 -28.54 0.86 14.63
N ILE A 3 -28.41 0.53 13.35
CA ILE A 3 -28.58 -0.83 12.86
C ILE A 3 -27.24 -1.30 12.32
N ASP A 4 -26.74 -2.40 12.85
CA ASP A 4 -25.56 -3.09 12.36
C ASP A 4 -25.95 -4.28 11.47
N GLU A 5 -25.15 -4.54 10.43
CA GLU A 5 -25.36 -5.60 9.43
C GLU A 5 -26.79 -5.64 8.85
N PHE A 6 -27.22 -4.51 8.28
CA PHE A 6 -28.58 -4.32 7.73
C PHE A 6 -28.99 -5.39 6.72
N GLN A 7 -28.03 -6.00 6.02
CA GLN A 7 -28.30 -7.09 5.08
C GLN A 7 -28.97 -8.31 5.70
N ASP A 8 -28.79 -8.55 7.00
CA ASP A 8 -29.31 -9.75 7.67
C ASP A 8 -30.75 -9.55 8.16
N MET A 9 -31.26 -8.32 8.11
CA MET A 9 -32.62 -7.96 8.53
C MET A 9 -33.58 -7.80 7.35
N GLN A 10 -33.68 -8.80 6.47
CA GLN A 10 -34.59 -8.71 5.32
C GLN A 10 -36.05 -9.01 5.64
N THR A 11 -36.34 -9.82 6.68
CA THR A 11 -37.72 -10.27 6.98
C THR A 11 -37.97 -10.35 8.48
N SER A 12 -39.16 -9.94 8.90
CA SER A 12 -39.71 -10.24 10.22
C SER A 12 -40.94 -11.14 10.05
N ILE A 13 -40.95 -12.28 10.74
CA ILE A 13 -42.05 -13.26 10.69
C ILE A 13 -42.78 -13.18 12.03
N TYR A 14 -44.03 -12.74 12.01
CA TYR A 14 -44.88 -12.78 13.21
C TYR A 14 -45.37 -14.19 13.47
N ASN A 15 -45.77 -14.48 14.73
CA ASN A 15 -46.36 -15.76 15.10
C ASN A 15 -47.67 -15.95 14.31
N MET A 16 -47.65 -16.85 13.32
CA MET A 16 -48.73 -17.06 12.35
C MET A 16 -49.09 -18.55 12.28
N PRO A 17 -50.34 -18.89 11.91
CA PRO A 17 -50.76 -20.27 11.68
C PRO A 17 -49.86 -20.98 10.65
N LYS A 18 -49.57 -22.26 10.90
CA LYS A 18 -48.60 -23.06 10.13
C LYS A 18 -48.96 -23.14 8.64
N GLU A 19 -50.25 -23.12 8.29
CA GLU A 19 -50.69 -23.16 6.90
C GLU A 19 -50.28 -21.92 6.08
N LEU A 20 -50.08 -20.76 6.74
CA LEU A 20 -49.63 -19.52 6.10
C LEU A 20 -48.09 -19.41 6.01
N MET A 21 -47.36 -20.21 6.78
CA MET A 21 -45.87 -20.30 6.75
C MET A 21 -45.34 -21.10 5.55
N ASP A 22 -46.15 -22.03 5.03
CA ASP A 22 -45.79 -22.98 3.97
C ASP A 22 -46.18 -22.51 2.55
N ALA A 23 -46.77 -21.32 2.41
CA ALA A 23 -47.12 -20.74 1.12
C ALA A 23 -45.87 -20.26 0.33
N LYS A 24 -45.84 -20.53 -0.98
CA LYS A 24 -44.69 -20.24 -1.87
C LYS A 24 -44.37 -18.74 -2.06
N ASP A 25 -45.28 -17.83 -1.74
CA ASP A 25 -45.13 -16.37 -1.92
C ASP A 25 -44.65 -15.64 -0.64
N ARG A 26 -43.52 -16.09 -0.08
CA ARG A 26 -42.94 -15.51 1.15
C ARG A 26 -42.49 -14.05 1.03
N SER A 27 -42.27 -13.52 -0.18
CA SER A 27 -41.78 -12.15 -0.38
C SER A 27 -42.86 -11.08 -0.48
N GLU A 28 -44.13 -11.47 -0.71
CA GLU A 28 -45.25 -10.56 -0.95
C GLU A 28 -46.53 -10.91 -0.15
N GLY A 29 -46.53 -12.01 0.60
CA GLY A 29 -47.69 -12.47 1.38
C GLY A 29 -47.88 -11.76 2.73
N TYR A 30 -49.11 -11.81 3.25
CA TYR A 30 -49.64 -11.17 4.47
C TYR A 30 -48.89 -11.45 5.80
N GLY A 31 -47.82 -12.25 5.80
CA GLY A 31 -47.11 -12.70 7.01
C GLY A 31 -45.63 -12.32 7.13
N ALA A 32 -45.00 -11.90 6.03
CA ALA A 32 -43.58 -11.54 6.00
C ALA A 32 -43.45 -10.10 5.51
N ILE A 33 -43.17 -9.18 6.43
CA ILE A 33 -42.93 -7.79 6.06
C ILE A 33 -41.43 -7.63 5.79
N ARG A 34 -41.07 -7.14 4.60
CA ARG A 34 -39.72 -6.63 4.34
C ARG A 34 -39.43 -5.50 5.31
N LEU A 35 -38.55 -5.75 6.28
CA LEU A 35 -38.23 -4.79 7.36
C LEU A 35 -37.75 -3.44 6.80
N ALA A 36 -37.06 -3.43 5.66
CA ALA A 36 -36.68 -2.22 4.94
C ALA A 36 -37.86 -1.26 4.68
N ASN A 37 -39.04 -1.77 4.36
CA ASN A 37 -40.25 -0.96 4.13
C ASN A 37 -40.80 -0.35 5.42
N THR A 38 -40.49 -0.94 6.58
CA THR A 38 -40.94 -0.46 7.90
C THR A 38 -40.06 0.64 8.47
N PHE A 39 -38.87 0.87 7.89
CA PHE A 39 -37.94 1.92 8.31
C PHE A 39 -38.14 3.25 7.58
N ASP A 40 -39.12 3.31 6.66
CA ASP A 40 -39.43 4.48 5.85
C ASP A 40 -39.63 5.74 6.71
N ARG A 41 -40.48 5.64 7.75
CA ARG A 41 -40.78 6.74 8.66
C ARG A 41 -39.61 7.10 9.56
N GLN A 42 -38.83 6.12 10.00
CA GLN A 42 -37.69 6.27 10.89
C GLN A 42 -36.54 6.97 10.18
N SER A 43 -36.32 6.67 8.90
CA SER A 43 -35.32 7.33 8.05
C SER A 43 -35.56 8.83 7.87
N GLN A 44 -36.82 9.29 8.01
CA GLN A 44 -37.20 10.71 7.88
C GLN A 44 -37.15 11.48 9.20
N SER A 45 -36.80 10.83 10.32
CA SER A 45 -36.84 11.46 11.65
C SER A 45 -35.77 12.54 11.79
N ARG A 46 -36.19 13.79 12.00
CA ARG A 46 -35.30 14.93 12.32
C ARG A 46 -34.79 14.93 13.76
N LYS A 47 -35.42 14.16 14.65
CA LYS A 47 -35.07 14.11 16.08
C LYS A 47 -34.17 12.93 16.43
N ALA A 48 -34.14 11.89 15.60
CA ALA A 48 -33.38 10.69 15.83
C ALA A 48 -32.85 10.15 14.49
N PRO A 49 -31.67 10.61 14.02
CA PRO A 49 -31.10 10.14 12.77
C PRO A 49 -30.87 8.62 12.84
N MET A 50 -31.04 7.98 11.69
CA MET A 50 -30.80 6.55 11.52
C MET A 50 -29.40 6.34 10.96
N LEU A 51 -28.61 5.51 11.62
CA LEU A 51 -27.30 5.07 11.16
C LEU A 51 -27.40 3.59 10.78
N VAL A 52 -26.93 3.27 9.58
CA VAL A 52 -26.94 1.92 9.02
C VAL A 52 -25.51 1.56 8.62
N SER A 53 -25.01 0.45 9.13
CA SER A 53 -23.75 -0.17 8.69
C SER A 53 -24.02 -1.50 7.98
N GLY A 54 -23.08 -1.89 7.12
CA GLY A 54 -23.09 -3.17 6.43
C GLY A 54 -21.79 -3.36 5.66
N SER A 55 -21.26 -4.59 5.68
CA SER A 55 -20.05 -4.99 4.95
C SER A 55 -20.32 -5.24 3.45
N ALA A 56 -21.57 -5.55 3.08
CA ALA A 56 -22.04 -5.81 1.72
C ALA A 56 -22.44 -4.51 0.97
N VAL A 57 -21.45 -3.81 0.41
CA VAL A 57 -21.65 -2.49 -0.21
C VAL A 57 -22.68 -2.52 -1.35
N THR A 58 -22.63 -3.51 -2.24
CA THR A 58 -23.57 -3.66 -3.37
C THR A 58 -24.99 -3.91 -2.88
N MET A 59 -25.16 -4.67 -1.78
CA MET A 59 -26.48 -4.86 -1.18
C MET A 59 -27.02 -3.60 -0.51
N VAL A 60 -26.18 -2.84 0.20
CA VAL A 60 -26.54 -1.53 0.76
C VAL A 60 -26.94 -0.57 -0.36
N PHE A 61 -26.20 -0.55 -1.48
CA PHE A 61 -26.56 0.26 -2.64
C PHE A 61 -27.89 -0.17 -3.27
N ARG A 62 -28.13 -1.48 -3.45
CA ARG A 62 -29.39 -1.98 -4.06
C ARG A 62 -30.60 -1.75 -3.16
N THR A 63 -30.48 -2.02 -1.86
CA THR A 63 -31.62 -2.04 -0.93
C THR A 63 -31.89 -0.68 -0.29
N VAL A 64 -30.84 0.04 0.13
CA VAL A 64 -30.97 1.31 0.86
C VAL A 64 -30.90 2.51 -0.09
N MET A 65 -29.96 2.51 -1.05
CA MET A 65 -29.76 3.67 -1.93
C MET A 65 -30.61 3.66 -3.20
N GLY A 66 -30.92 2.48 -3.75
CA GLY A 66 -31.73 2.30 -4.98
C GLY A 66 -33.14 1.75 -4.75
N GLY A 67 -33.45 1.29 -3.53
CA GLY A 67 -34.73 0.71 -3.16
C GLY A 67 -35.75 1.73 -2.61
N PRO A 68 -36.77 1.28 -1.86
CA PRO A 68 -37.82 2.14 -1.27
C PRO A 68 -37.30 3.28 -0.38
N LEU A 69 -36.07 3.16 0.13
CA LEU A 69 -35.40 4.14 0.98
C LEU A 69 -34.45 5.08 0.19
N GLY A 70 -34.44 4.98 -1.14
CA GLY A 70 -33.55 5.74 -2.01
C GLY A 70 -33.66 7.25 -1.83
N GLY A 71 -32.51 7.92 -1.83
CA GLY A 71 -32.40 9.38 -1.63
C GLY A 71 -32.56 9.86 -0.18
N ARG A 72 -32.84 8.97 0.79
CA ARG A 72 -33.05 9.34 2.20
C ARG A 72 -31.83 9.18 3.09
N PHE A 73 -30.83 8.45 2.62
CA PHE A 73 -29.57 8.24 3.34
C PHE A 73 -28.43 8.97 2.66
N GLY A 74 -27.61 9.64 3.47
CA GLY A 74 -26.25 9.99 3.07
C GLY A 74 -25.37 8.74 3.11
N PHE A 75 -24.48 8.59 2.13
CA PHE A 75 -23.56 7.46 2.08
C PHE A 75 -22.15 7.91 2.48
N LYS A 76 -21.53 7.15 3.37
CA LYS A 76 -20.11 7.32 3.73
C LYS A 76 -19.43 5.97 3.69
N TYR A 77 -18.50 5.82 2.75
CA TYR A 77 -17.64 4.64 2.66
C TYR A 77 -16.46 4.78 3.62
N MET A 78 -16.27 3.80 4.49
CA MET A 78 -15.08 3.71 5.34
C MET A 78 -14.00 2.92 4.61
N LYS A 79 -12.95 3.61 4.17
CA LYS A 79 -11.79 2.98 3.56
C LYS A 79 -10.88 2.38 4.65
N PRO A 80 -10.04 1.39 4.31
CA PRO A 80 -8.89 1.04 5.14
C PRO A 80 -8.06 2.28 5.50
N LEU A 81 -7.32 2.21 6.61
CA LEU A 81 -6.47 3.31 7.04
C LEU A 81 -5.33 3.53 6.03
N SER A 82 -4.80 4.75 6.02
CA SER A 82 -3.51 4.99 5.36
C SER A 82 -2.43 4.12 6.02
N ALA A 83 -1.36 3.78 5.29
CA ALA A 83 -0.27 3.00 5.87
C ALA A 83 0.34 3.66 7.14
N PRO A 84 0.52 4.99 7.21
CA PRO A 84 0.92 5.67 8.45
C PRO A 84 -0.08 5.55 9.60
N ASP A 85 -1.37 5.73 9.33
CA ASP A 85 -2.41 5.62 10.37
C ASP A 85 -2.55 4.18 10.89
N GLY A 86 -2.45 3.19 9.99
CA GLY A 86 -2.43 1.79 10.36
C GLY A 86 -1.16 1.40 11.14
N ALA A 87 0.00 2.00 10.84
CA ALA A 87 1.21 1.83 11.64
C ALA A 87 1.03 2.35 13.08
N ALA A 88 0.42 3.54 13.22
CA ALA A 88 0.09 4.12 14.52
C ALA A 88 -0.92 3.25 15.28
N LEU A 89 -1.93 2.71 14.59
CA LEU A 89 -2.88 1.76 15.15
C LEU A 89 -2.18 0.49 15.66
N LEU A 90 -1.32 -0.14 14.84
CA LEU A 90 -0.61 -1.35 15.24
C LEU A 90 0.29 -1.12 16.45
N HIS A 91 1.04 -0.02 16.45
CA HIS A 91 1.89 0.36 17.58
C HIS A 91 1.07 0.57 18.85
N THR A 92 -0.12 1.16 18.73
CA THR A 92 -1.06 1.32 19.85
C THR A 92 -1.62 -0.04 20.31
N ALA A 93 -2.06 -0.88 19.37
CA ALA A 93 -2.61 -2.20 19.66
C ALA A 93 -1.59 -3.10 20.37
N LEU A 94 -0.33 -3.12 19.94
CA LEU A 94 0.73 -3.90 20.58
C LEU A 94 0.95 -3.46 22.03
N ARG A 95 0.93 -2.16 22.31
CA ARG A 95 1.05 -1.66 23.70
C ARG A 95 -0.07 -2.14 24.61
N TYR A 96 -1.29 -2.25 24.09
CA TYR A 96 -2.45 -2.68 24.90
C TYR A 96 -2.58 -4.20 25.02
N TYR A 97 -2.37 -4.93 23.93
CA TYR A 97 -2.67 -6.37 23.87
C TYR A 97 -1.44 -7.26 24.10
N THR A 98 -0.24 -6.76 23.83
CA THR A 98 1.02 -7.50 23.96
C THR A 98 2.14 -6.57 24.42
N PRO A 99 2.08 -6.03 25.65
CA PRO A 99 2.98 -4.98 26.13
C PRO A 99 4.47 -5.39 26.15
N ASP A 100 4.76 -6.70 26.11
CA ASP A 100 6.10 -7.28 26.00
C ASP A 100 6.69 -7.20 24.57
N LYS A 101 5.87 -6.86 23.57
CA LYS A 101 6.27 -6.75 22.17
C LYS A 101 6.45 -5.29 21.77
N THR A 102 7.62 -5.00 21.22
CA THR A 102 7.94 -3.68 20.64
C THR A 102 8.04 -3.78 19.13
N ILE A 103 7.71 -2.70 18.45
CA ILE A 103 7.86 -2.54 17.01
C ILE A 103 8.46 -1.15 16.74
N THR A 104 9.41 -1.06 15.81
CA THR A 104 9.92 0.26 15.38
C THR A 104 8.86 0.93 14.48
N PRO A 105 8.85 2.27 14.36
CA PRO A 105 7.97 2.96 13.42
C PRO A 105 8.09 2.43 11.98
N GLU A 106 9.30 2.04 11.54
CA GLU A 106 9.50 1.48 10.20
C GLU A 106 8.80 0.14 10.02
N LEU A 107 8.97 -0.75 11.00
CA LEU A 107 8.41 -2.09 10.97
C LEU A 107 6.89 -2.04 11.15
N ALA A 108 6.36 -1.04 11.86
CA ALA A 108 4.94 -0.78 11.93
C ALA A 108 4.38 -0.31 10.58
N LEU A 109 5.09 0.57 9.87
CA LEU A 109 4.72 1.00 8.52
C LEU A 109 4.77 -0.17 7.53
N TYR A 110 5.80 -1.01 7.62
CA TYR A 110 5.91 -2.24 6.84
C TYR A 110 4.70 -3.14 7.09
N ALA A 111 4.42 -3.50 8.34
CA ALA A 111 3.30 -4.36 8.71
C ALA A 111 1.95 -3.79 8.25
N SER A 112 1.72 -2.49 8.45
CA SER A 112 0.51 -1.83 7.99
C SER A 112 0.36 -1.89 6.48
N THR A 113 1.44 -1.69 5.73
CA THR A 113 1.41 -1.79 4.26
C THR A 113 1.09 -3.21 3.81
N GLN A 114 1.72 -4.22 4.43
CA GLN A 114 1.49 -5.63 4.12
C GLN A 114 0.08 -6.11 4.49
N ALA A 115 -0.61 -5.41 5.41
CA ALA A 115 -1.99 -5.66 5.80
C ALA A 115 -2.99 -4.68 5.14
N GLY A 116 -2.54 -3.84 4.19
CA GLY A 116 -3.40 -2.87 3.48
C GLY A 116 -4.02 -1.79 4.38
N GLY A 117 -3.44 -1.54 5.56
CA GLY A 117 -3.97 -0.58 6.54
C GLY A 117 -5.32 -0.99 7.14
N HIS A 118 -5.74 -2.24 6.98
CA HIS A 118 -7.05 -2.68 7.47
C HIS A 118 -7.05 -2.84 9.00
N PRO A 119 -7.92 -2.13 9.75
CA PRO A 119 -7.90 -2.15 11.22
C PRO A 119 -8.05 -3.54 11.82
N TYR A 120 -8.95 -4.37 11.25
CA TYR A 120 -9.16 -5.74 11.71
C TYR A 120 -7.90 -6.60 11.56
N TYR A 121 -7.19 -6.52 10.42
CA TYR A 121 -5.98 -7.32 10.22
C TYR A 121 -4.86 -6.89 11.13
N LEU A 122 -4.67 -5.58 11.31
CA LEU A 122 -3.68 -5.05 12.26
C LEU A 122 -3.97 -5.49 13.70
N TYR A 123 -5.24 -5.53 14.08
CA TYR A 123 -5.67 -6.12 15.34
C TYR A 123 -5.33 -7.62 15.41
N CYS A 124 -5.67 -8.41 14.39
CA CYS A 124 -5.31 -9.84 14.31
C CYS A 124 -3.81 -10.06 14.45
N LEU A 125 -2.95 -9.23 13.83
CA LEU A 125 -1.49 -9.31 14.01
C LEU A 125 -1.08 -9.07 15.47
N ALA A 126 -1.64 -8.05 16.11
CA ALA A 126 -1.33 -7.73 17.50
C ALA A 126 -1.71 -8.88 18.45
N ILE A 127 -2.90 -9.47 18.28
CA ILE A 127 -3.42 -10.56 19.11
C ILE A 127 -3.17 -11.96 18.51
N SER A 128 -2.25 -12.07 17.55
CA SER A 128 -1.97 -13.33 16.87
C SER A 128 -1.40 -14.38 17.82
N ASP A 129 -1.80 -15.63 17.63
CA ASP A 129 -1.31 -16.79 18.39
C ASP A 129 -0.07 -17.43 17.73
N CYS A 130 0.53 -16.76 16.73
CA CYS A 130 1.73 -17.20 16.05
C CYS A 130 2.86 -17.51 17.03
N GLU A 131 3.41 -18.72 16.97
CA GLU A 131 4.54 -19.12 17.80
C GLU A 131 5.74 -18.20 17.56
N SER A 132 6.42 -17.81 18.65
CA SER A 132 7.55 -16.88 18.58
C SER A 132 7.19 -15.56 17.87
N LYS A 133 5.94 -15.09 18.00
CA LYS A 133 5.47 -13.78 17.52
C LYS A 133 6.44 -12.68 17.94
N ASN A 134 6.98 -11.99 16.94
CA ASN A 134 7.82 -10.83 17.14
C ASN A 134 7.73 -9.90 15.93
N PHE A 135 8.07 -8.64 16.16
CA PHE A 135 7.99 -7.57 15.16
C PHE A 135 9.35 -6.89 14.97
N GLY A 136 10.44 -7.63 15.18
CA GLY A 136 11.81 -7.11 15.12
C GLY A 136 12.42 -7.10 13.72
N SER A 137 11.74 -7.66 12.71
CA SER A 137 12.20 -7.67 11.31
C SER A 137 11.04 -7.86 10.34
N GLU A 138 11.24 -7.50 9.07
CA GLU A 138 10.28 -7.74 7.97
C GLU A 138 9.91 -9.24 7.90
N GLN A 139 10.90 -10.14 8.00
CA GLN A 139 10.70 -11.60 7.99
C GLN A 139 9.84 -12.12 9.15
N ALA A 140 9.98 -11.52 10.33
CA ALA A 140 9.17 -11.89 11.47
C ALA A 140 7.73 -11.42 11.31
N ILE A 141 7.52 -10.22 10.76
CA ILE A 141 6.20 -9.70 10.43
C ILE A 141 5.54 -10.59 9.38
N ASP A 142 6.25 -10.95 8.31
CA ASP A 142 5.76 -11.83 7.26
C ASP A 142 5.35 -13.20 7.81
N ARG A 143 6.09 -13.72 8.78
CA ARG A 143 5.72 -14.97 9.47
C ARG A 143 4.40 -14.83 10.23
N VAL A 144 4.20 -13.73 10.96
CA VAL A 144 2.94 -13.48 11.70
C VAL A 144 1.78 -13.31 10.72
N ILE A 145 1.96 -12.54 9.65
CA ILE A 145 0.94 -12.35 8.62
C ILE A 145 0.60 -13.68 7.96
N ARG A 146 1.61 -14.47 7.56
CA ARG A 146 1.41 -15.79 6.97
C ARG A 146 0.62 -16.71 7.91
N TYR A 147 0.99 -16.76 9.18
CA TYR A 147 0.24 -17.52 10.18
C TYR A 147 -1.23 -17.07 10.24
N GLU A 148 -1.50 -15.76 10.29
CA GLU A 148 -2.87 -15.25 10.32
C GLU A 148 -3.68 -15.61 9.07
N ILE A 149 -3.05 -15.62 7.89
CA ILE A 149 -3.66 -15.99 6.61
C ILE A 149 -3.92 -17.49 6.50
N GLU A 150 -3.04 -18.33 7.03
CA GLU A 150 -3.11 -19.79 6.87
C GLU A 150 -3.90 -20.49 7.98
N ASN A 151 -3.82 -19.97 9.22
CA ASN A 151 -4.33 -20.67 10.41
C ASN A 151 -4.96 -19.75 11.47
N GLY A 152 -4.76 -18.42 11.38
CA GLY A 152 -5.21 -17.50 12.42
C GLY A 152 -6.63 -16.95 12.22
N LYS A 153 -6.86 -15.76 12.80
CA LYS A 153 -8.19 -15.13 12.85
C LYS A 153 -8.60 -14.56 11.49
N ILE A 154 -7.62 -14.17 10.66
CA ILE A 154 -7.88 -13.73 9.28
C ILE A 154 -8.33 -14.91 8.41
N TYR A 155 -7.65 -16.06 8.53
CA TYR A 155 -8.07 -17.31 7.89
C TYR A 155 -9.52 -17.67 8.25
N GLY A 156 -9.83 -17.72 9.54
CA GLY A 156 -11.17 -18.06 10.02
C GLY A 156 -12.24 -17.13 9.47
N PHE A 157 -11.99 -15.82 9.49
CA PHE A 157 -12.89 -14.81 8.95
C PHE A 157 -13.20 -15.05 7.46
N TRP A 158 -12.16 -15.17 6.62
CA TRP A 158 -12.35 -15.35 5.19
C TRP A 158 -12.91 -16.73 4.84
N ARG A 159 -12.54 -17.77 5.60
CA ARG A 159 -13.08 -19.11 5.42
C ARG A 159 -14.59 -19.12 5.63
N THR A 160 -15.06 -18.56 6.73
CA THR A 160 -16.51 -18.42 6.99
C THR A 160 -17.19 -17.60 5.90
N HIS A 161 -16.57 -16.52 5.43
CA HIS A 161 -17.16 -15.70 4.37
C HIS A 161 -17.29 -16.45 3.03
N PHE A 162 -16.28 -17.24 2.64
CA PHE A 162 -16.33 -18.06 1.42
C PHE A 162 -17.29 -19.24 1.55
N ASP A 163 -17.38 -19.86 2.74
CA ASP A 163 -18.31 -20.96 3.00
C ASP A 163 -19.77 -20.48 2.96
N ASN A 164 -20.08 -19.31 3.54
CA ASN A 164 -21.41 -18.71 3.51
C ASN A 164 -21.85 -18.31 2.09
N ASN A 165 -20.92 -17.88 1.24
CA ASN A 165 -21.19 -17.45 -0.12
C ASN A 165 -20.85 -18.54 -1.16
N ARG A 166 -20.69 -19.79 -0.74
CA ARG A 166 -20.24 -20.90 -1.59
C ARG A 166 -21.14 -21.11 -2.81
N GLU A 167 -22.44 -20.90 -2.68
CA GLU A 167 -23.41 -21.00 -3.78
C GLU A 167 -23.17 -19.93 -4.87
N GLN A 168 -22.72 -18.74 -4.48
CA GLN A 168 -22.43 -17.65 -5.42
C GLN A 168 -21.00 -17.71 -5.96
N ILE A 169 -20.05 -18.17 -5.14
CA ILE A 169 -18.62 -18.18 -5.43
C ILE A 169 -18.17 -19.46 -6.14
N ASN A 170 -18.74 -20.63 -5.84
CA ASN A 170 -18.17 -21.93 -6.24
C ASN A 170 -19.17 -22.94 -6.85
N GLN A 171 -20.48 -22.69 -6.89
CA GLN A 171 -21.43 -23.53 -7.64
C GLN A 171 -21.53 -23.10 -9.11
N ASP A 172 -20.46 -23.33 -9.87
CA ASP A 172 -20.50 -23.41 -11.33
C ASP A 172 -20.34 -24.88 -11.75
N ASP A 173 -20.85 -25.25 -12.92
CA ASP A 173 -20.64 -26.59 -13.52
C ASP A 173 -19.14 -26.94 -13.69
N ASP A 174 -18.26 -25.94 -13.59
CA ASP A 174 -16.81 -26.06 -13.63
C ASP A 174 -16.16 -25.34 -12.43
N SER A 175 -16.19 -26.01 -11.27
CA SER A 175 -15.61 -25.50 -10.01
C SER A 175 -14.11 -25.19 -10.13
N GLU A 176 -13.38 -25.85 -11.02
CA GLU A 176 -11.94 -25.64 -11.21
C GLU A 176 -11.67 -24.37 -12.01
N LEU A 177 -12.37 -24.18 -13.14
CA LEU A 177 -12.29 -22.95 -13.92
C LEU A 177 -12.69 -21.72 -13.10
N GLY A 178 -13.73 -21.83 -12.28
CA GLY A 178 -14.14 -20.76 -11.37
C GLY A 178 -13.02 -20.34 -10.40
N LYS A 179 -12.36 -21.32 -9.77
CA LYS A 179 -11.19 -21.08 -8.90
C LYS A 179 -10.03 -20.46 -9.67
N LYS A 180 -9.71 -20.95 -10.88
CA LYS A 180 -8.66 -20.41 -11.75
C LYS A 180 -8.90 -18.94 -12.12
N ILE A 181 -10.15 -18.58 -12.46
CA ILE A 181 -10.52 -17.19 -12.75
C ILE A 181 -10.33 -16.31 -11.52
N ILE A 182 -10.83 -16.73 -10.34
CA ILE A 182 -10.68 -15.98 -9.08
C ILE A 182 -9.20 -15.83 -8.71
N TYR A 183 -8.41 -16.88 -8.87
CA TYR A 183 -6.98 -16.86 -8.60
C TYR A 183 -6.27 -15.83 -9.50
N TYR A 184 -6.47 -15.87 -10.81
CA TYR A 184 -5.90 -14.86 -11.72
C TYR A 184 -6.43 -13.45 -11.48
N PHE A 185 -7.64 -13.32 -10.95
CA PHE A 185 -8.20 -12.03 -10.58
C PHE A 185 -7.37 -11.32 -9.48
N THR A 186 -6.68 -12.09 -8.63
CA THR A 186 -5.78 -11.52 -7.61
C THR A 186 -4.54 -10.83 -8.20
N SER A 187 -4.15 -11.09 -9.45
CA SER A 187 -2.96 -10.45 -10.02
C SER A 187 -3.15 -8.95 -10.33
N TYR A 188 -4.40 -8.48 -10.37
CA TYR A 188 -4.72 -7.11 -10.75
C TYR A 188 -4.65 -6.11 -9.58
N ASN A 189 -4.69 -6.54 -8.31
CA ASN A 189 -4.53 -5.69 -7.11
C ASN A 189 -5.13 -4.26 -7.22
N ASN A 190 -6.46 -4.16 -7.18
CA ASN A 190 -7.24 -2.92 -7.37
C ASN A 190 -7.07 -2.21 -8.73
N GLN A 191 -6.52 -2.88 -9.75
CA GLN A 191 -6.51 -2.39 -11.13
C GLN A 191 -7.74 -2.87 -11.93
N PRO A 192 -8.08 -2.17 -13.04
CA PRO A 192 -9.08 -2.63 -13.98
C PRO A 192 -8.72 -4.02 -14.54
N VAL A 193 -9.69 -4.92 -14.50
CA VAL A 193 -9.50 -6.32 -14.90
C VAL A 193 -9.63 -6.46 -16.40
N ASP A 194 -8.62 -7.06 -17.02
CA ASP A 194 -8.67 -7.44 -18.43
C ASP A 194 -9.20 -8.88 -18.58
N THR A 195 -10.51 -8.97 -18.80
CA THR A 195 -11.20 -10.25 -19.06
C THR A 195 -10.67 -11.00 -20.28
N LYS A 196 -10.09 -10.31 -21.26
CA LYS A 196 -9.49 -10.93 -22.44
C LYS A 196 -8.16 -11.59 -22.06
N ALA A 197 -7.31 -10.91 -21.30
CA ALA A 197 -6.04 -11.47 -20.85
C ALA A 197 -6.23 -12.73 -19.98
N ILE A 198 -7.20 -12.72 -19.06
CA ILE A 198 -7.53 -13.92 -18.25
C ILE A 198 -8.03 -15.07 -19.15
N ALA A 199 -8.91 -14.76 -20.11
CA ALA A 199 -9.46 -15.74 -21.04
C ALA A 199 -8.37 -16.41 -21.91
N GLU A 200 -7.45 -15.61 -22.46
CA GLU A 200 -6.31 -16.08 -23.24
C GLU A 200 -5.38 -16.98 -22.41
N LYS A 201 -5.09 -16.56 -21.17
CA LYS A 201 -4.21 -17.31 -20.26
C LYS A 201 -4.79 -18.66 -19.83
N LEU A 202 -6.11 -18.73 -19.68
CA LEU A 202 -6.82 -19.95 -19.31
C LEU A 202 -7.27 -20.79 -20.50
N GLY A 203 -7.13 -20.29 -21.74
CA GLY A 203 -7.63 -20.97 -22.93
C GLY A 203 -9.16 -21.11 -22.97
N VAL A 204 -9.90 -20.17 -22.37
CA VAL A 204 -11.38 -20.22 -22.25
C VAL A 204 -12.06 -19.05 -22.94
N PRO A 205 -13.37 -19.15 -23.26
CA PRO A 205 -14.10 -18.02 -23.84
C PRO A 205 -14.19 -16.83 -22.87
N LYS A 206 -13.98 -15.61 -23.40
CA LYS A 206 -14.16 -14.34 -22.65
C LYS A 206 -15.51 -14.25 -21.91
N LYS A 207 -16.57 -14.81 -22.51
CA LYS A 207 -17.91 -14.83 -21.91
C LYS A 207 -17.96 -15.61 -20.59
N ALA A 208 -17.20 -16.70 -20.46
CA ALA A 208 -17.13 -17.47 -19.22
C ALA A 208 -16.47 -16.66 -18.10
N VAL A 209 -15.36 -15.98 -18.42
CA VAL A 209 -14.67 -15.08 -17.49
C VAL A 209 -15.57 -13.92 -17.04
N ALA A 210 -16.26 -13.27 -17.98
CA ALA A 210 -17.18 -12.18 -17.66
C ALA A 210 -18.36 -12.63 -16.78
N ALA A 211 -18.97 -13.79 -17.08
CA ALA A 211 -20.05 -14.35 -16.27
C ALA A 211 -19.59 -14.66 -14.84
N LYS A 212 -18.36 -15.18 -14.69
CA LYS A 212 -17.78 -15.42 -13.37
C LYS A 212 -17.56 -14.14 -12.58
N ILE A 213 -17.02 -13.10 -13.21
CA ILE A 213 -16.77 -11.81 -12.56
C ILE A 213 -18.09 -11.13 -12.14
N GLU A 214 -19.16 -11.25 -12.94
CA GLU A 214 -20.49 -10.77 -12.56
C GLU A 214 -21.04 -11.49 -11.31
N LYS A 215 -20.77 -12.80 -11.16
CA LYS A 215 -21.12 -13.54 -9.92
C LYS A 215 -20.33 -13.03 -8.72
N LEU A 216 -19.03 -12.76 -8.89
CA LEU A 216 -18.21 -12.18 -7.82
C LEU A 216 -18.68 -10.76 -7.46
N TYR A 217 -19.19 -10.00 -8.44
CA TYR A 217 -19.77 -8.67 -8.18
C TYR A 217 -21.06 -8.78 -7.37
N ALA A 218 -21.91 -9.76 -7.68
CA ALA A 218 -23.11 -10.04 -6.91
C ALA A 218 -22.79 -10.50 -5.46
N ALA A 219 -21.65 -11.16 -5.25
CA ALA A 219 -21.16 -11.61 -3.95
C ALA A 219 -20.35 -10.54 -3.20
N ASP A 220 -20.37 -9.27 -3.64
CA ASP A 220 -19.65 -8.16 -2.99
C ASP A 220 -18.12 -8.32 -2.90
N LEU A 221 -17.56 -9.18 -3.74
CA LEU A 221 -16.13 -9.48 -3.77
C LEU A 221 -15.35 -8.59 -4.75
N VAL A 222 -16.04 -7.98 -5.73
CA VAL A 222 -15.41 -7.11 -6.74
C VAL A 222 -16.23 -5.85 -6.90
N TYR A 223 -15.59 -4.77 -7.32
CA TYR A 223 -16.26 -3.48 -7.54
C TYR A 223 -16.33 -3.16 -9.03
N ARG A 224 -17.41 -2.50 -9.46
CA ARG A 224 -17.59 -2.04 -10.84
C ARG A 224 -17.67 -0.52 -10.87
N SER A 225 -16.83 0.10 -11.69
CA SER A 225 -16.93 1.53 -12.01
C SER A 225 -17.12 1.69 -13.51
N ALA A 226 -18.22 2.34 -13.90
CA ALA A 226 -18.70 2.37 -15.28
C ALA A 226 -18.79 0.95 -15.90
N GLU A 227 -18.05 0.68 -16.96
CA GLU A 227 -18.04 -0.61 -17.67
C GLU A 227 -16.87 -1.52 -17.28
N LYS A 228 -16.05 -1.14 -16.29
CA LYS A 228 -14.87 -1.90 -15.89
C LYS A 228 -15.04 -2.51 -14.50
N PHE A 229 -14.67 -3.79 -14.38
CA PHE A 229 -14.48 -4.46 -13.10
C PHE A 229 -13.11 -4.14 -12.55
N TYR A 230 -13.05 -3.91 -11.25
CA TYR A 230 -11.84 -3.71 -10.49
C TYR A 230 -11.63 -4.90 -9.58
N SER A 231 -10.38 -5.32 -9.47
CA SER A 231 -10.00 -6.44 -8.63
C SER A 231 -10.09 -6.14 -7.13
N PHE A 232 -9.90 -7.17 -6.31
CA PHE A 232 -9.88 -7.05 -4.85
C PHE A 232 -8.98 -5.89 -4.42
N ASN A 233 -9.50 -5.02 -3.54
CA ASN A 233 -8.72 -3.97 -2.89
C ASN A 233 -8.30 -4.38 -1.47
N ASP A 234 -8.12 -5.68 -1.26
CA ASP A 234 -7.80 -6.27 0.03
C ASP A 234 -6.67 -7.30 -0.15
N ILE A 235 -5.47 -6.93 0.29
CA ILE A 235 -4.27 -7.74 0.12
C ILE A 235 -4.29 -9.02 0.96
N CYS A 236 -4.97 -9.02 2.11
CA CYS A 236 -5.10 -10.20 2.95
C CYS A 236 -6.11 -11.19 2.35
N LEU A 237 -7.21 -10.70 1.78
CA LEU A 237 -8.12 -11.52 0.98
C LEU A 237 -7.40 -12.17 -0.20
N MET A 238 -6.62 -11.40 -0.95
CA MET A 238 -5.86 -11.94 -2.09
C MET A 238 -4.87 -13.03 -1.64
N ARG A 239 -4.18 -12.84 -0.51
CA ARG A 239 -3.28 -13.85 0.08
C ARG A 239 -4.03 -15.09 0.54
N PHE A 240 -5.19 -14.93 1.15
CA PHE A 240 -6.06 -16.05 1.51
C PHE A 240 -6.51 -16.83 0.27
N ILE A 241 -6.99 -16.16 -0.78
CA ILE A 241 -7.39 -16.80 -2.05
C ILE A 241 -6.20 -17.55 -2.65
N LYS A 242 -5.03 -16.91 -2.71
CA LYS A 242 -3.80 -17.56 -3.17
C LYS A 242 -3.53 -18.83 -2.36
N PHE A 243 -3.50 -18.75 -1.03
CA PHE A 243 -3.26 -19.91 -0.18
C PHE A 243 -4.26 -21.05 -0.42
N VAL A 244 -5.56 -20.75 -0.45
CA VAL A 244 -6.61 -21.78 -0.56
C VAL A 244 -6.69 -22.37 -1.97
N TYR A 245 -6.45 -21.60 -3.02
CA TYR A 245 -6.63 -22.06 -4.40
C TYR A 245 -5.33 -22.52 -5.07
N GLU A 246 -4.17 -21.93 -4.78
CA GLU A 246 -2.91 -22.31 -5.41
C GLU A 246 -2.54 -23.78 -5.14
N GLN A 247 -2.93 -24.32 -3.97
CA GLN A 247 -2.72 -25.73 -3.61
C GLN A 247 -3.60 -26.70 -4.41
N ASP A 248 -4.77 -26.24 -4.84
CA ASP A 248 -5.80 -27.05 -5.52
C ASP A 248 -5.73 -26.97 -7.05
N LEU A 249 -4.88 -26.09 -7.59
CA LEU A 249 -4.90 -25.71 -9.01
C LEU A 249 -3.63 -26.12 -9.75
N GLU A 250 -3.80 -26.92 -10.80
CA GLU A 250 -2.74 -27.23 -11.77
C GLU A 250 -2.77 -26.26 -12.96
N GLY A 251 -1.60 -25.95 -13.52
CA GLY A 251 -1.47 -25.11 -14.72
C GLY A 251 -1.73 -23.63 -14.51
N VAL A 252 -1.51 -23.12 -13.29
CA VAL A 252 -1.59 -21.69 -12.97
C VAL A 252 -0.22 -21.11 -12.66
N ASP A 253 0.01 -19.87 -13.08
CA ASP A 253 1.25 -19.16 -12.76
C ASP A 253 1.26 -18.70 -11.30
N ALA A 254 2.43 -18.76 -10.65
CA ALA A 254 2.59 -18.19 -9.33
C ALA A 254 2.37 -16.66 -9.37
N ILE A 255 1.45 -16.16 -8.53
CA ILE A 255 1.16 -14.72 -8.43
C ILE A 255 1.95 -14.13 -7.26
N ASP A 256 2.77 -13.11 -7.51
CA ASP A 256 3.42 -12.36 -6.44
C ASP A 256 2.47 -11.30 -5.87
N LEU A 257 2.14 -11.43 -4.57
CA LEU A 257 1.30 -10.51 -3.80
C LEU A 257 2.13 -9.70 -2.80
N SER A 258 3.44 -9.66 -2.97
CA SER A 258 4.35 -8.84 -2.19
C SER A 258 4.06 -7.35 -2.40
N GLN A 259 3.93 -6.61 -1.30
CA GLN A 259 3.84 -5.14 -1.34
C GLN A 259 5.22 -4.47 -1.33
N GLN A 260 6.32 -5.23 -1.53
CA GLN A 260 7.68 -4.70 -1.44
C GLN A 260 7.94 -3.57 -2.43
N GLY A 261 7.36 -3.63 -3.64
CA GLY A 261 7.46 -2.56 -4.62
C GLY A 261 6.91 -1.22 -4.10
N MET A 262 5.70 -1.24 -3.54
CA MET A 262 5.09 -0.06 -2.92
C MET A 262 5.93 0.46 -1.76
N ILE A 263 6.45 -0.44 -0.92
CA ILE A 263 7.30 -0.06 0.21
C ILE A 263 8.58 0.60 -0.31
N ASN A 264 9.27 0.02 -1.30
CA ASN A 264 10.46 0.62 -1.89
C ASN A 264 10.18 2.01 -2.47
N THR A 265 9.04 2.20 -3.13
CA THR A 265 8.61 3.52 -3.61
C THR A 265 8.39 4.50 -2.46
N MET A 266 7.73 4.08 -1.37
CA MET A 266 7.54 4.94 -0.19
C MET A 266 8.86 5.29 0.49
N LYS A 267 9.81 4.34 0.61
CA LYS A 267 11.17 4.59 1.12
C LYS A 267 11.89 5.65 0.28
N GLY A 268 11.83 5.51 -1.04
CA GLY A 268 12.40 6.48 -1.99
C GLY A 268 11.81 7.88 -1.81
N LYS A 269 10.48 8.01 -1.89
CA LYS A 269 9.76 9.28 -1.71
C LYS A 269 10.00 9.93 -0.35
N PHE A 270 10.13 9.12 0.69
CA PHE A 270 10.45 9.63 2.02
C PHE A 270 11.84 10.28 2.04
N LEU A 271 12.85 9.64 1.45
CA LEU A 271 14.19 10.21 1.35
C LEU A 271 14.19 11.49 0.48
N GLU A 272 13.49 11.48 -0.65
CA GLU A 272 13.30 12.66 -1.49
C GLU A 272 12.73 13.83 -0.68
N MET A 273 11.63 13.60 0.06
CA MET A 273 11.02 14.63 0.92
C MET A 273 11.96 15.11 2.03
N VAL A 274 12.77 14.23 2.63
CA VAL A 274 13.78 14.59 3.62
C VAL A 274 14.81 15.56 3.00
N VAL A 275 15.28 15.28 1.79
CA VAL A 275 16.21 16.15 1.07
C VAL A 275 15.53 17.48 0.72
N GLU A 276 14.31 17.45 0.16
CA GLU A 276 13.57 18.66 -0.20
C GLU A 276 13.37 19.61 0.99
N VAL A 277 12.88 19.09 2.12
CA VAL A 277 12.63 19.88 3.34
C VAL A 277 13.93 20.41 3.93
N SER A 278 15.02 19.65 3.85
CA SER A 278 16.33 20.09 4.34
C SER A 278 16.87 21.24 3.47
N MET A 279 16.85 21.08 2.14
CA MET A 279 17.27 22.12 1.19
C MET A 279 16.45 23.40 1.34
N LEU A 280 15.12 23.31 1.49
CA LEU A 280 14.25 24.49 1.68
C LEU A 280 14.57 25.32 2.93
N LYS A 281 15.31 24.74 3.89
CA LYS A 281 15.68 25.39 5.14
C LYS A 281 17.12 25.86 5.19
N PHE A 282 17.94 25.53 4.20
CA PHE A 282 19.30 26.06 4.10
C PHE A 282 19.26 27.57 3.89
N ASN A 283 20.17 28.27 4.57
CA ASN A 283 20.23 29.71 4.60
C ASN A 283 21.67 30.20 4.92
N HIS A 284 22.64 29.80 4.11
CA HIS A 284 24.04 30.26 4.19
C HIS A 284 24.78 29.86 5.47
N GLU A 285 24.31 28.83 6.18
CA GLU A 285 25.04 28.31 7.34
C GLU A 285 26.25 27.46 6.93
N GLN A 286 27.29 27.48 7.77
CA GLN A 286 28.43 26.58 7.65
C GLN A 286 28.09 25.21 8.25
N LEU A 287 28.17 24.17 7.44
CA LEU A 287 27.97 22.79 7.87
C LEU A 287 29.27 21.97 7.75
N PRO A 288 29.44 20.92 8.56
CA PRO A 288 30.57 20.02 8.41
C PRO A 288 30.62 19.42 7.00
N GLY A 289 31.70 19.62 6.25
CA GLY A 289 31.84 19.08 4.90
C GLY A 289 31.74 17.57 4.83
N SER A 290 32.06 16.88 5.93
CA SER A 290 31.91 15.42 6.05
C SER A 290 30.47 14.97 5.76
N TRP A 291 29.47 15.82 5.98
CA TRP A 291 28.07 15.51 5.65
C TRP A 291 27.80 15.52 4.14
N PHE A 292 28.68 16.12 3.34
CA PHE A 292 28.63 16.24 1.88
C PHE A 292 29.81 15.56 1.18
N GLY A 293 30.60 14.75 1.91
CA GLY A 293 31.74 14.04 1.35
C GLY A 293 32.97 14.92 1.10
N LYS A 294 33.07 16.05 1.81
CA LYS A 294 34.19 17.00 1.78
C LYS A 294 34.94 17.02 3.12
N THR A 295 36.17 17.51 3.11
CA THR A 295 37.01 17.62 4.33
C THR A 295 36.68 18.87 5.13
N ASP A 296 36.51 20.00 4.45
CA ASP A 296 36.36 21.32 5.04
C ASP A 296 34.89 21.70 5.22
N GLU A 297 34.60 22.64 6.10
CA GLU A 297 33.25 23.18 6.24
C GLU A 297 32.73 23.74 4.91
N MET A 298 31.44 23.54 4.66
CA MET A 298 30.76 23.97 3.45
C MET A 298 29.61 24.91 3.79
N GLU A 299 29.53 26.02 3.07
CA GLU A 299 28.38 26.92 3.12
C GLU A 299 27.24 26.30 2.31
N VAL A 300 26.08 26.09 2.94
CA VAL A 300 24.89 25.64 2.21
C VAL A 300 24.11 26.81 1.62
N PRO A 301 23.63 26.72 0.37
CA PRO A 301 22.99 27.86 -0.29
C PRO A 301 21.56 28.08 0.19
N LEU A 302 21.07 29.32 0.03
CA LEU A 302 19.65 29.60 0.10
C LEU A 302 18.98 29.30 -1.25
N PHE A 303 18.03 28.37 -1.27
CA PHE A 303 17.29 28.00 -2.49
C PHE A 303 16.06 28.89 -2.70
N GLN A 304 15.87 29.36 -3.93
CA GLN A 304 14.64 30.04 -4.37
C GLN A 304 13.45 29.08 -4.41
N TYR A 305 13.68 27.86 -4.89
CA TYR A 305 12.71 26.78 -4.89
C TYR A 305 13.41 25.43 -4.90
N VAL A 306 12.70 24.42 -4.39
CA VAL A 306 13.10 23.01 -4.42
C VAL A 306 11.91 22.18 -4.88
N ARG A 307 12.11 21.25 -5.83
CA ARG A 307 11.06 20.41 -6.40
C ARG A 307 11.61 19.13 -7.05
N THR A 308 10.78 18.10 -7.15
CA THR A 308 10.98 17.03 -8.15
C THR A 308 10.76 17.58 -9.57
N GLN A 309 11.54 17.13 -10.57
CA GLN A 309 11.36 17.54 -11.96
C GLN A 309 11.68 16.41 -12.94
N THR A 310 10.87 16.29 -13.99
CA THR A 310 11.24 15.50 -15.19
C THR A 310 11.81 16.46 -16.22
N VAL A 311 12.96 16.10 -16.80
CA VAL A 311 13.65 16.86 -17.84
C VAL A 311 13.57 16.12 -19.16
N LYS A 312 13.37 16.86 -20.25
CA LYS A 312 13.28 16.32 -21.60
C LYS A 312 13.51 17.41 -22.65
N ALA A 313 14.69 17.39 -23.25
CA ALA A 313 14.99 18.16 -24.45
C ALA A 313 14.38 17.51 -25.70
N SER A 314 14.24 18.28 -26.78
CA SER A 314 13.49 17.94 -28.00
C SER A 314 13.83 16.59 -28.62
N THR A 315 15.10 16.16 -28.55
CA THR A 315 15.60 14.89 -29.13
C THR A 315 16.12 13.89 -28.09
N SER A 316 15.90 14.17 -26.80
CA SER A 316 16.44 13.37 -25.70
C SER A 316 15.39 12.43 -25.07
N PRO A 317 15.84 11.33 -24.43
CA PRO A 317 15.01 10.60 -23.48
C PRO A 317 14.60 11.49 -22.30
N ALA A 318 13.43 11.22 -21.71
CA ALA A 318 13.02 11.89 -20.49
C ALA A 318 13.77 11.30 -19.29
N TYR A 319 14.28 12.15 -18.40
CA TYR A 319 14.90 11.76 -17.14
C TYR A 319 14.15 12.37 -15.96
N GLN A 320 13.93 11.57 -14.92
CA GLN A 320 13.42 12.07 -13.65
C GLN A 320 14.61 12.45 -12.76
N ILE A 321 14.55 13.66 -12.23
CA ILE A 321 15.44 14.19 -11.20
C ILE A 321 14.67 14.12 -9.88
N ASP A 322 15.24 13.40 -8.92
CA ASP A 322 14.59 13.11 -7.65
C ASP A 322 14.34 14.42 -6.88
N VAL A 323 15.35 15.30 -6.76
CA VAL A 323 15.22 16.64 -6.19
C VAL A 323 16.06 17.65 -6.97
N LEU A 324 15.47 18.79 -7.33
CA LEU A 324 16.13 19.93 -7.96
C LEU A 324 15.98 21.17 -7.08
N GLY A 325 17.09 21.82 -6.75
CA GLY A 325 17.12 23.10 -6.03
C GLY A 325 17.74 24.21 -6.88
N ARG A 326 17.05 25.35 -7.02
CA ARG A 326 17.60 26.55 -7.69
C ARG A 326 18.07 27.54 -6.65
N GLU A 327 19.35 27.89 -6.65
CA GLU A 327 19.89 28.88 -5.71
C GLU A 327 19.34 30.29 -5.98
N GLN A 328 19.16 31.09 -4.93
CA GLN A 328 18.55 32.42 -5.05
C GLN A 328 19.49 33.47 -5.67
N LYS A 329 20.79 33.43 -5.32
CA LYS A 329 21.75 34.49 -5.67
C LYS A 329 22.58 34.19 -6.92
N GLU A 330 22.97 32.94 -7.11
CA GLU A 330 23.85 32.53 -8.22
C GLU A 330 23.04 31.94 -9.37
N ASN A 331 23.61 31.76 -10.57
CA ASN A 331 23.01 30.93 -11.62
C ASN A 331 23.37 29.45 -11.42
N ARG A 332 23.10 28.92 -10.23
CA ARG A 332 23.46 27.57 -9.81
C ARG A 332 22.24 26.71 -9.49
N ILE A 333 22.31 25.44 -9.89
CA ILE A 333 21.27 24.44 -9.65
C ILE A 333 21.88 23.19 -9.04
N TRP A 334 21.22 22.67 -8.01
CA TRP A 334 21.54 21.39 -7.40
C TRP A 334 20.62 20.31 -7.96
N LEU A 335 21.20 19.25 -8.50
CA LEU A 335 20.48 18.07 -8.97
C LEU A 335 20.83 16.88 -8.07
N CYS A 336 19.81 16.28 -7.47
CA CYS A 336 19.99 15.22 -6.50
C CYS A 336 19.49 13.87 -7.04
N GLU A 337 20.20 12.80 -6.69
CA GLU A 337 19.75 11.42 -6.85
C GLU A 337 19.71 10.75 -5.47
N CYS A 338 18.54 10.23 -5.11
CA CYS A 338 18.27 9.62 -3.82
C CYS A 338 18.16 8.10 -3.95
N LYS A 339 18.86 7.37 -3.08
CA LYS A 339 18.73 5.92 -2.95
C LYS A 339 18.53 5.52 -1.50
N TYR A 340 17.27 5.27 -1.17
CA TYR A 340 16.92 4.58 0.05
C TYR A 340 17.07 3.06 -0.17
N THR A 341 18.30 2.55 -0.07
CA THR A 341 18.60 1.12 -0.14
C THR A 341 19.66 0.71 0.87
N GLN A 342 19.76 -0.60 1.15
CA GLN A 342 20.91 -1.17 1.89
C GLN A 342 22.12 -1.38 0.97
N LYS A 343 21.87 -1.65 -0.32
CA LYS A 343 22.95 -1.83 -1.29
C LYS A 343 23.63 -0.47 -1.50
N PRO A 344 24.98 -0.43 -1.50
CA PRO A 344 25.71 0.77 -1.84
C PRO A 344 25.36 1.25 -3.25
N MET A 345 25.29 2.57 -3.42
CA MET A 345 25.14 3.21 -4.72
C MET A 345 26.41 2.99 -5.55
N GLY A 346 26.24 2.65 -6.82
CA GLY A 346 27.34 2.46 -7.78
C GLY A 346 27.31 3.47 -8.93
N LEU A 347 28.28 3.33 -9.86
CA LEU A 347 28.49 4.26 -10.98
C LEU A 347 27.26 4.54 -11.85
N ALA A 348 26.40 3.54 -12.04
CA ALA A 348 25.21 3.66 -12.88
C ALA A 348 24.32 4.85 -12.48
N GLN A 349 24.26 5.18 -11.18
CA GLN A 349 23.42 6.31 -10.71
C GLN A 349 24.04 7.66 -10.97
N VAL A 350 25.37 7.76 -10.93
CA VAL A 350 26.06 8.99 -11.33
C VAL A 350 25.93 9.20 -12.83
N GLN A 351 26.09 8.14 -13.63
CA GLN A 351 25.90 8.20 -15.08
C GLN A 351 24.48 8.63 -15.45
N LYS A 352 23.46 8.12 -14.75
CA LYS A 352 22.06 8.55 -14.91
C LYS A 352 21.90 10.04 -14.58
N LEU A 353 22.49 10.49 -13.47
CA LEU A 353 22.38 11.88 -13.03
C LEU A 353 23.15 12.84 -13.94
N ASP A 354 24.35 12.48 -14.41
CA ASP A 354 25.11 13.21 -15.44
C ASP A 354 24.30 13.32 -16.74
N ALA A 355 23.66 12.24 -17.19
CA ALA A 355 22.80 12.27 -18.37
C ALA A 355 21.59 13.20 -18.18
N ALA A 356 20.96 13.16 -17.00
CA ALA A 356 19.87 14.08 -16.66
C ALA A 356 20.34 15.54 -16.62
N ALA A 357 21.54 15.82 -16.11
CA ALA A 357 22.15 17.15 -16.09
C ALA A 357 22.42 17.69 -17.51
N GLN A 358 22.91 16.82 -18.42
CA GLN A 358 23.11 17.18 -19.83
C GLN A 358 21.78 17.50 -20.52
N VAL A 359 20.75 16.68 -20.31
CA VAL A 359 19.41 16.93 -20.86
C VAL A 359 18.81 18.22 -20.29
N PHE A 360 19.00 18.48 -18.99
CA PHE A 360 18.56 19.73 -18.37
C PHE A 360 19.23 20.96 -19.01
N ARG A 361 20.53 20.89 -19.31
CA ARG A 361 21.24 21.98 -20.03
C ARG A 361 20.68 22.18 -21.43
N GLN A 362 20.44 21.11 -22.18
CA GLN A 362 19.85 21.18 -23.52
C GLN A 362 18.45 21.80 -23.49
N GLU A 363 17.59 21.35 -22.58
CA GLU A 363 16.23 21.92 -22.39
C GLU A 363 16.30 23.42 -22.03
N THR A 364 17.25 23.80 -21.17
CA THR A 364 17.47 25.21 -20.78
C THR A 364 17.93 26.07 -21.96
N GLU A 365 18.82 25.54 -22.81
CA GLU A 365 19.30 26.19 -24.02
C GLU A 365 18.20 26.33 -25.09
N GLU A 366 17.40 25.28 -25.29
CA GLU A 366 16.23 25.29 -26.19
C GLU A 366 15.19 26.35 -25.75
N ASP A 367 15.03 26.55 -24.44
CA ASP A 367 14.17 27.59 -23.87
C ASP A 367 14.78 29.01 -23.93
N GLY A 368 16.01 29.16 -24.43
CA GLY A 368 16.72 30.45 -24.50
C GLY A 368 17.12 31.02 -23.14
N ARG A 369 17.23 30.17 -22.10
CA ARG A 369 17.61 30.57 -20.74
C ARG A 369 19.14 30.47 -20.54
N PRO A 370 19.75 31.30 -19.67
CA PRO A 370 21.18 31.21 -19.40
C PRO A 370 21.54 29.88 -18.74
N LEU A 371 22.55 29.19 -19.29
CA LEU A 371 23.02 27.91 -18.77
C LEU A 371 23.50 28.04 -17.31
N PRO A 372 22.94 27.25 -16.38
CA PRO A 372 23.36 27.29 -14.98
C PRO A 372 24.62 26.46 -14.74
N ASP A 373 25.35 26.85 -13.72
CA ASP A 373 26.28 25.94 -13.05
C ASP A 373 25.49 24.83 -12.35
N ILE A 374 25.99 23.60 -12.44
CA ILE A 374 25.28 22.42 -11.93
C ILE A 374 26.14 21.77 -10.85
N GLN A 375 25.59 21.70 -9.64
CA GLN A 375 26.09 20.88 -8.54
C GLN A 375 25.29 19.58 -8.50
N LEU A 376 25.96 18.44 -8.55
CA LEU A 376 25.33 17.15 -8.34
C LEU A 376 25.43 16.76 -6.86
N TRP A 377 24.39 16.14 -6.34
CA TRP A 377 24.37 15.62 -4.98
C TRP A 377 23.81 14.19 -4.92
N LEU A 378 24.65 13.25 -4.52
CA LEU A 378 24.29 11.84 -4.40
C LEU A 378 23.94 11.51 -2.95
N ILE A 379 22.74 10.99 -2.70
CA ILE A 379 22.31 10.62 -1.35
C ILE A 379 22.01 9.12 -1.30
N SER A 380 22.68 8.40 -0.41
CA SER A 380 22.51 6.95 -0.27
C SER A 380 22.50 6.50 1.19
N THR A 381 21.40 5.91 1.63
CA THR A 381 21.32 5.29 2.97
C THR A 381 22.19 4.04 3.10
N GLY A 382 22.52 3.41 1.97
CA GLY A 382 23.36 2.21 1.91
C GLY A 382 24.85 2.51 1.70
N GLY A 383 25.23 3.78 1.68
CA GLY A 383 26.56 4.24 1.34
C GLY A 383 26.88 4.10 -0.16
N PHE A 384 28.17 4.10 -0.49
CA PHE A 384 28.69 4.17 -1.86
C PHE A 384 29.72 3.06 -2.08
N THR A 385 29.81 2.54 -3.31
CA THR A 385 30.88 1.60 -3.66
C THR A 385 32.23 2.30 -3.70
N THR A 386 33.31 1.57 -3.42
CA THR A 386 34.69 2.10 -3.50
C THR A 386 35.02 2.63 -4.90
N GLU A 387 34.55 1.94 -5.93
CA GLU A 387 34.70 2.37 -7.33
C GLU A 387 34.05 3.73 -7.58
N LEU A 388 32.84 3.94 -7.05
CA LEU A 388 32.14 5.21 -7.18
C LEU A 388 32.88 6.33 -6.42
N LEU A 389 33.32 6.07 -5.20
CA LEU A 389 34.09 7.04 -4.41
C LEU A 389 35.39 7.45 -5.13
N ALA A 390 36.09 6.49 -5.75
CA ALA A 390 37.27 6.77 -6.55
C ALA A 390 36.96 7.63 -7.79
N TYR A 391 35.82 7.39 -8.44
CA TYR A 391 35.37 8.16 -9.61
C TYR A 391 35.04 9.61 -9.26
N ILE A 392 34.37 9.86 -8.12
CA ILE A 392 33.94 11.21 -7.72
C ILE A 392 35.01 11.98 -6.93
N ALA A 393 36.08 11.32 -6.47
CA ALA A 393 37.15 11.97 -5.69
C ALA A 393 37.80 13.16 -6.41
N SER A 394 37.86 13.13 -7.75
CA SER A 394 38.40 14.21 -8.58
C SER A 394 37.36 15.19 -9.11
N ARG A 395 36.08 15.02 -8.75
CA ARG A 395 34.95 15.83 -9.25
C ARG A 395 34.49 16.81 -8.15
N GLU A 396 34.80 18.09 -8.32
CA GLU A 396 34.36 19.14 -7.39
C GLU A 396 32.86 19.43 -7.50
N ASP A 397 32.30 19.23 -8.68
CA ASP A 397 30.88 19.40 -9.01
C ASP A 397 29.97 18.29 -8.46
N ILE A 398 30.52 17.32 -7.71
CA ILE A 398 29.76 16.25 -7.07
C ILE A 398 29.95 16.29 -5.54
N LEU A 399 28.82 16.33 -4.84
CA LEU A 399 28.70 16.09 -3.40
C LEU A 399 28.11 14.71 -3.16
N PHE A 400 28.36 14.13 -2.00
CA PHE A 400 27.69 12.90 -1.60
C PHE A 400 27.41 12.84 -0.09
N SER A 401 26.25 12.31 0.26
CA SER A 401 25.86 12.10 1.66
C SER A 401 25.49 10.63 1.85
N ASP A 402 26.23 9.96 2.73
CA ASP A 402 25.83 8.65 3.22
C ASP A 402 24.72 8.78 4.28
N TYR A 403 24.38 7.69 4.95
CA TYR A 403 23.35 7.72 5.98
C TYR A 403 23.66 8.73 7.10
N GLU A 404 24.90 8.77 7.61
CA GLU A 404 25.24 9.68 8.71
C GLU A 404 25.16 11.13 8.24
N GLY A 405 25.70 11.43 7.06
CA GLY A 405 25.65 12.76 6.47
C GLY A 405 24.23 13.28 6.32
N ILE A 406 23.36 12.54 5.61
CA ILE A 406 21.97 13.00 5.39
C ILE A 406 21.15 13.02 6.69
N ASN A 407 21.40 12.09 7.61
CA ASN A 407 20.73 12.06 8.90
C ASN A 407 21.10 13.27 9.77
N ASN A 408 22.36 13.70 9.74
CA ASN A 408 22.80 14.87 10.48
C ASN A 408 22.25 16.17 9.87
N ILE A 409 22.22 16.27 8.54
CA ILE A 409 21.55 17.37 7.83
C ILE A 409 20.06 17.42 8.24
N PHE A 410 19.38 16.28 8.19
CA PHE A 410 17.97 16.20 8.56
C PHE A 410 17.72 16.54 10.03
N LYS A 411 18.64 16.21 10.95
CA LYS A 411 18.55 16.62 12.35
C LYS A 411 18.75 18.12 12.55
N ALA A 412 19.64 18.73 11.79
CA ALA A 412 19.91 20.16 11.87
C ALA A 412 18.72 21.00 11.36
N PHE A 413 18.06 20.55 10.30
CA PHE A 413 17.04 21.36 9.61
C PHE A 413 15.65 20.73 9.59
N GLY A 414 15.54 19.42 9.40
CA GLY A 414 14.29 18.73 9.11
C GLY A 414 13.46 18.30 10.32
N SER A 415 14.07 17.74 11.37
CA SER A 415 13.35 17.18 12.53
C SER A 415 14.27 16.85 13.72
N ASN A 416 13.69 16.63 14.90
CA ASN A 416 14.43 16.14 16.09
C ASN A 416 14.61 14.61 16.13
N TYR A 417 14.25 13.90 15.06
CA TYR A 417 14.34 12.44 14.99
C TYR A 417 15.28 12.01 13.86
N SER A 418 15.95 10.87 14.06
CA SER A 418 16.79 10.28 13.02
C SER A 418 15.95 9.79 11.84
N ILE A 419 16.50 9.88 10.64
CA ILE A 419 16.01 9.17 9.47
C ILE A 419 15.96 7.68 9.86
N PRO A 420 14.78 7.04 9.79
CA PRO A 420 14.68 5.60 10.02
C PRO A 420 15.67 4.85 9.12
N MET A 421 16.18 3.70 9.58
CA MET A 421 17.00 2.79 8.77
C MET A 421 16.38 1.40 8.81
N PHE A 422 16.07 0.84 7.63
CA PHE A 422 15.68 -0.57 7.55
C PHE A 422 16.89 -1.43 7.89
N SER A 423 17.01 -1.79 9.17
CA SER A 423 18.07 -2.62 9.70
C SER A 423 18.14 -3.94 8.95
N SER A 424 19.36 -4.34 8.54
CA SER A 424 19.64 -5.73 8.27
C SER A 424 19.76 -6.47 9.61
N ASN A 425 19.13 -7.64 9.67
CA ASN A 425 19.54 -8.70 10.58
C ASN A 425 21.05 -8.90 10.38
N LYS A 426 21.88 -8.38 11.29
CA LYS A 426 23.19 -8.98 11.51
C LYS A 426 22.87 -10.42 11.91
N LYS A 427 23.07 -11.38 11.00
CA LYS A 427 23.21 -12.77 11.39
C LYS A 427 24.33 -12.78 12.44
N SER A 428 23.97 -12.87 13.71
CA SER A 428 24.91 -13.22 14.76
C SER A 428 25.38 -14.63 14.44
N ALA A 429 26.46 -14.73 13.69
CA ALA A 429 27.23 -15.97 13.60
C ALA A 429 27.97 -16.16 14.93
N THR A 430 27.23 -16.38 16.02
CA THR A 430 27.75 -17.09 17.17
C THR A 430 27.74 -18.56 16.79
N LYS A 431 28.87 -19.04 16.25
CA LYS A 431 29.21 -20.46 16.33
C LYS A 431 29.29 -20.80 17.82
N GLU A 432 28.24 -21.38 18.36
CA GLU A 432 28.37 -22.15 19.59
C GLU A 432 29.32 -23.31 19.28
N MET A 433 30.52 -23.28 19.88
CA MET A 433 31.34 -24.47 20.01
C MET A 433 30.60 -25.44 20.92
N PRO A 434 30.52 -26.73 20.57
CA PRO A 434 29.95 -27.72 21.47
C PRO A 434 30.80 -27.77 22.75
N PRO A 435 30.18 -27.94 23.93
CA PRO A 435 30.93 -28.13 25.15
C PRO A 435 31.71 -29.45 25.04
N ASN A 436 33.02 -29.37 25.25
CA ASN A 436 33.82 -30.54 25.61
C ASN A 436 33.29 -31.04 26.97
N VAL A 437 32.52 -32.13 26.97
CA VAL A 437 32.68 -33.37 27.78
C VAL A 437 31.81 -34.45 27.15
#